data_AF-A0A964V3C1-F1
#
_entry.id   AF-A0A964V3C1-F1
#
_cell.length_a   1.000
_cell.length_b   1.000
_cell.length_c   1.000
_cell.angle_alpha   90.00
_cell.angle_beta   90.00
_cell.angle_gamma   90.00
#
_symmetry.space_group_name_H-M   'P 1'
#
loop_
_entity.id
_entity.type
_entity.pdbx_description
1 polymer ?
#
loop_
_entity_poly.entity_id
_entity_poly.type
_entity_poly.pdbx_seq_one_letter_code
_entity_poly.pdbx_strand_id
1 'polypeptide(L)'
;MLTFDIAGAQIDGARDYQEDAFLITRLSDPSGERQASMVIVADGMGGHAAGNVASNMAVQTFNKHLTSNFPSESAQRTARSGPPGQQFYR
;
A
#
# COMPACT_ATOMS: atom_id res chain seq x y z
N MET A 1 -3.13 5.44 22.40
CA MET A 1 -3.08 4.62 21.18
C MET A 1 -3.64 5.44 20.04
N LEU A 2 -2.92 5.58 18.93
CA LEU A 2 -3.42 6.29 17.74
C LEU A 2 -4.29 5.32 16.94
N THR A 3 -5.53 5.72 16.70
CA THR A 3 -6.47 4.97 15.85
C THR A 3 -6.67 5.77 14.57
N PHE A 4 -6.54 5.09 13.43
CA PHE A 4 -6.80 5.67 12.12
C PHE A 4 -8.07 5.05 11.55
N ASP A 5 -9.02 5.91 11.19
CA ASP A 5 -10.13 5.53 10.32
C ASP A 5 -9.64 5.59 8.89
N ILE A 6 -9.70 4.45 8.19
CA ILE A 6 -9.17 4.30 6.84
C ILE A 6 -10.31 3.85 5.94
N ALA A 7 -10.53 4.60 4.87
CA ALA A 7 -11.43 4.27 3.79
C ALA A 7 -10.66 4.27 2.47
N GLY A 8 -11.15 3.50 1.50
CA GLY A 8 -10.58 3.44 0.16
C GLY A 8 -11.67 3.26 -0.87
N ALA A 9 -11.48 3.89 -2.02
CA ALA A 9 -12.36 3.80 -3.18
C ALA A 9 -11.50 3.95 -4.45
N GLN A 10 -12.00 3.42 -5.55
CA GLN A 10 -11.43 3.60 -6.88
C GLN A 10 -12.57 3.79 -7.88
N ILE A 11 -12.32 4.55 -8.94
CA ILE A 11 -13.27 4.84 -10.01
C ILE A 11 -12.56 4.74 -11.36
N ASP A 12 -13.28 4.33 -12.39
CA ASP A 12 -12.69 4.13 -13.73
C ASP A 12 -12.44 5.47 -14.43
N GLY A 13 -13.13 6.52 -13.98
CA GLY A 13 -13.03 7.85 -14.56
C GLY A 13 -13.56 7.86 -16.00
N ALA A 14 -12.71 8.26 -16.95
CA ALA A 14 -13.03 8.29 -18.38
C ALA A 14 -12.53 7.04 -19.14
N ARG A 15 -11.99 6.03 -18.44
CA ARG A 15 -11.51 4.77 -19.05
C ARG A 15 -12.65 3.76 -19.16
N ASP A 16 -12.52 2.81 -20.08
CA ASP A 16 -13.48 1.72 -20.27
C ASP A 16 -13.37 0.62 -19.20
N TYR A 17 -12.26 0.58 -18.45
CA TYR A 17 -12.02 -0.36 -17.36
C TYR A 17 -11.01 0.20 -16.35
N GLN A 18 -11.03 -0.36 -15.15
CA GLN A 18 -10.11 -0.01 -14.07
C GLN A 18 -8.72 -0.64 -14.27
N GLU A 19 -7.68 0.17 -14.19
CA GLU A 19 -6.28 -0.30 -14.13
C GLU A 19 -5.60 -0.02 -12.80
N ASP A 20 -6.20 0.82 -11.95
CA ASP A 20 -5.71 1.08 -10.60
C ASP A 20 -6.12 -0.06 -9.66
N ALA A 21 -5.32 -0.29 -8.63
CA ALA A 21 -5.66 -1.19 -7.53
C ALA A 21 -5.23 -0.58 -6.20
N PHE A 22 -6.02 -0.80 -5.16
CA PHE A 22 -5.63 -0.46 -3.79
C PHE A 22 -5.89 -1.62 -2.83
N LEU A 23 -5.16 -1.61 -1.71
CA LEU A 23 -5.37 -2.54 -0.60
C LEU A 23 -5.13 -1.83 0.73
N ILE A 24 -5.99 -2.10 1.71
CA ILE A 24 -5.84 -1.63 3.09
C ILE A 24 -5.72 -2.87 3.98
N THR A 25 -4.61 -2.99 4.70
CA THR A 25 -4.34 -4.12 5.60
C THR A 25 -3.94 -3.59 6.97
N ARG A 26 -4.55 -4.14 8.03
CA ARG A 26 -4.06 -3.95 9.41
C ARG A 26 -3.03 -5.03 9.71
N LEU A 27 -1.88 -4.61 10.19
CA LEU A 27 -0.76 -5.47 10.58
C LEU A 27 -0.65 -5.48 12.09
N SER A 28 -0.42 -6.66 12.64
CA SER A 28 -0.10 -6.85 14.05
C SER A 28 0.97 -7.93 14.17
N ASP A 29 1.88 -7.77 15.11
CA ASP A 29 2.75 -8.88 15.51
C ASP A 29 1.95 -9.91 16.31
N PRO A 30 2.48 -11.14 16.52
CA PRO A 30 1.75 -12.18 17.26
C PRO A 30 1.37 -11.80 18.69
N SER A 31 2.12 -10.91 19.34
CA SER A 31 1.80 -10.39 20.69
C SER A 31 0.76 -9.28 20.66
N GLY A 32 0.51 -8.65 19.50
CA GLY A 32 -0.40 -7.51 19.34
C GLY A 32 0.13 -6.18 19.88
N GLU A 33 1.38 -6.17 20.37
CA GLU A 33 2.05 -4.98 20.91
C GLU A 33 2.44 -3.99 19.81
N ARG A 34 2.79 -4.51 18.63
CA ARG A 34 3.13 -3.69 17.46
C ARG A 34 2.00 -3.77 16.46
N GLN A 35 1.33 -2.64 16.26
CA GLN A 35 0.27 -2.50 15.29
C GLN A 35 0.66 -1.46 14.25
N ALA A 36 0.31 -1.74 12.99
CA ALA A 36 0.46 -0.80 11.90
C ALA A 36 -0.73 -0.93 10.96
N SER A 37 -1.00 0.12 10.20
CA SER A 37 -1.89 0.05 9.05
C SER A 37 -1.08 0.28 7.79
N MET A 38 -1.30 -0.56 6.80
CA MET A 38 -0.67 -0.48 5.49
C MET A 38 -1.73 -0.14 4.47
N VAL A 39 -1.47 0.91 3.70
CA VAL A 39 -2.31 1.32 2.56
C VAL A 39 -1.42 1.28 1.33
N ILE A 40 -1.85 0.53 0.32
CA ILE A 40 -1.14 0.38 -0.95
C ILE A 40 -2.05 0.93 -2.04
N VAL A 41 -1.49 1.74 -2.94
CA VAL A 41 -2.13 2.18 -4.19
C VAL A 41 -1.16 1.87 -5.32
N ALA A 42 -1.65 1.27 -6.39
CA ALA A 42 -0.88 0.96 -7.58
C ALA A 42 -1.65 1.45 -8.82
N ASP A 43 -1.02 2.34 -9.57
CA ASP A 43 -1.48 2.77 -10.90
C ASP A 43 -0.99 1.75 -11.94
N GLY A 44 -1.93 1.08 -12.61
CA GLY A 44 -1.63 0.04 -13.59
C GLY A 44 -1.33 0.64 -14.95
N MET A 45 -0.09 0.52 -15.40
CA MET A 45 0.29 0.83 -16.78
C MET A 45 0.69 -0.46 -17.49
N GLY A 46 -0.15 -0.95 -18.42
CA GLY A 46 0.16 -2.15 -19.19
C GLY A 46 -0.32 -2.02 -20.63
N GLY A 47 0.61 -1.85 -21.57
CA GLY A 47 0.28 -1.92 -23.00
C GLY A 47 -0.40 -3.25 -23.36
N HIS A 48 -1.28 -3.26 -24.36
CA HIS A 48 -2.21 -4.37 -24.67
C HIS A 48 -3.20 -4.71 -23.53
N ALA A 49 -3.70 -3.70 -22.80
CA ALA A 49 -4.79 -3.83 -21.81
C ALA A 49 -4.47 -4.72 -20.59
N ALA A 50 -3.22 -4.71 -20.14
CA ALA A 50 -2.75 -5.51 -19.01
C ALA A 50 -2.52 -4.69 -17.72
N GLY A 51 -2.90 -3.41 -17.68
CA GLY A 51 -2.64 -2.55 -16.53
C GLY A 51 -3.31 -3.05 -15.25
N ASN A 52 -4.55 -3.58 -15.36
CA ASN A 52 -5.25 -4.20 -14.24
C ASN A 52 -4.49 -5.42 -13.67
N VAL A 53 -3.84 -6.23 -14.50
CA VAL A 53 -3.03 -7.37 -14.05
C VAL A 53 -1.78 -6.85 -13.35
N ALA A 54 -1.14 -5.82 -13.89
CA ALA A 54 0.07 -5.24 -13.32
C ALA A 54 -0.18 -4.64 -11.93
N SER A 55 -1.22 -3.81 -11.76
CA SER A 55 -1.55 -3.19 -10.48
C SER A 55 -1.98 -4.22 -9.43
N ASN A 56 -2.82 -5.20 -9.81
CA ASN A 56 -3.21 -6.29 -8.92
C ASN A 56 -2.00 -7.13 -8.45
N MET A 57 -1.09 -7.45 -9.37
CA MET A 57 0.13 -8.19 -9.03
C MET A 57 1.00 -7.40 -8.06
N ALA A 58 1.14 -6.08 -8.26
CA ALA A 58 1.89 -5.20 -7.37
C ALA A 58 1.31 -5.20 -5.95
N VAL A 59 0.01 -4.91 -5.78
CA VAL A 59 -0.61 -4.84 -4.45
C VAL A 59 -0.60 -6.20 -3.74
N GLN A 60 -0.85 -7.30 -4.45
CA GLN A 60 -0.86 -8.65 -3.85
C GLN A 60 0.54 -9.10 -3.43
N THR A 61 1.54 -8.86 -4.28
CA THR A 61 2.93 -9.26 -3.99
C THR A 61 3.47 -8.48 -2.81
N PHE A 62 3.23 -7.16 -2.77
CA PHE A 62 3.66 -6.31 -1.68
C PHE A 62 2.96 -6.68 -0.38
N ASN A 63 1.64 -6.90 -0.42
CA ASN A 63 0.90 -7.32 0.76
C ASN A 63 1.41 -8.63 1.33
N LYS A 64 1.53 -9.66 0.49
CA LYS A 64 2.06 -10.97 0.90
C LYS A 64 3.44 -10.81 1.55
N HIS A 65 4.34 -10.06 0.92
CA HIS A 65 5.69 -9.86 1.45
C HIS A 65 5.66 -9.18 2.82
N LEU A 66 4.92 -8.08 2.99
CA LEU A 66 4.91 -7.38 4.27
C LEU A 66 4.15 -8.13 5.36
N THR A 67 3.01 -8.76 5.06
CA THR A 67 2.27 -9.55 6.07
C THR A 67 3.09 -10.73 6.59
N SER A 68 3.89 -11.38 5.73
CA SER A 68 4.72 -12.52 6.14
C SER A 68 5.99 -12.11 6.90
N ASN A 69 6.39 -10.85 6.81
CA ASN A 69 7.64 -10.36 7.42
C ASN A 69 7.39 -9.30 8.51
N PHE A 70 6.14 -9.06 8.93
CA PHE A 70 5.83 -8.10 9.98
C PHE A 70 5.94 -8.75 11.37
N PRO A 71 6.60 -8.10 12.36
CA PRO A 71 7.32 -6.83 12.25
C PRO A 71 8.77 -7.06 11.78
N SER A 72 9.20 -6.41 10.70
CA SER A 72 10.62 -6.44 10.30
C SER A 72 11.35 -5.21 10.81
N GLU A 73 12.56 -5.40 11.33
CA GLU A 73 13.45 -4.28 11.70
C GLU A 73 13.80 -3.41 10.49
N SER A 74 13.71 -3.97 9.28
CA SER A 74 13.97 -3.31 8.00
C SER A 74 12.84 -2.36 7.57
N ALA A 75 11.58 -2.72 7.80
CA ALA A 75 10.42 -1.91 7.37
C ALA A 75 10.40 -0.52 8.03
N GLN A 76 11.01 -0.37 9.21
CA GLN A 76 11.06 0.90 9.93
C GLN A 76 11.98 1.94 9.27
N ARG A 77 12.97 1.53 8.46
CA ARG A 77 13.89 2.44 7.77
C ARG A 77 13.27 3.05 6.51
N THR A 78 12.57 2.25 5.70
CA THR A 78 12.00 2.69 4.42
C THR A 78 10.86 3.71 4.61
N ALA A 79 10.07 3.60 5.69
CA ALA A 79 9.00 4.56 5.99
C ALA A 79 9.51 5.94 6.44
N ARG A 80 10.79 6.07 6.81
CA ARG A 80 11.41 7.32 7.28
C ARG A 80 12.28 8.01 6.23
N SER A 81 12.68 7.31 5.18
CA SER A 81 13.45 7.88 4.08
C SER A 81 12.52 8.40 2.99
N GLY A 82 11.80 9.49 3.28
CA GLY A 82 11.33 10.37 2.21
C GLY A 82 12.55 10.97 1.47
N PRO A 83 12.40 11.41 0.21
CA PRO A 83 13.46 12.11 -0.49
C PRO A 83 13.95 13.31 0.34
N PRO A 84 15.26 13.62 0.35
CA PRO A 84 15.75 14.78 1.07
C PRO A 84 15.09 16.04 0.49
N GLY A 85 14.33 16.78 1.30
CA GLY A 85 13.85 18.12 0.94
C GLY A 85 12.33 18.36 0.98
N GLN A 86 11.48 17.38 1.31
CA GLN A 86 10.04 17.64 1.49
C GLN A 86 9.66 17.59 2.97
N GLN A 87 9.82 18.73 3.64
CA GLN A 87 9.25 18.97 4.95
C GLN A 87 7.77 19.32 4.75
N PHE A 88 6.89 18.33 4.92
CA PHE A 88 5.44 18.56 4.96
C PHE A 88 5.13 19.46 6.17
N TYR A 89 4.81 20.73 5.90
CA TYR A 89 4.23 21.62 6.90
C TYR A 89 2.94 21.00 7.42
N ARG A 90 2.83 20.90 8.75
CA ARG A 90 1.60 20.52 9.45
C ARG A 90 0.61 21.66 9.45
#